data_AF-A0A7S0P6K4-F1
#
_entry.id   AF-A0A7S0P6K4-F1
#
_cell.length_a   1.000
_cell.length_b   1.000
_cell.length_c   1.000
_cell.angle_alpha   90.00
_cell.angle_beta   90.00
_cell.angle_gamma   90.00
#
_symmetry.space_group_name_H-M   'P 1'
#
loop_
_entity.id
_entity.type
_entity.pdbx_description
1 polymer ?
#
loop_
_entity_poly.entity_id
_entity_poly.type
_entity_poly.pdbx_seq_one_letter_code
_entity_poly.pdbx_strand_id
1 'polypeptide(L)'
;QLLAGSHEAGEAAAAEVARLRAELAVVSAREERLIEETSQLREERESWSHGHAEQLQVLRGELDSALGEAAGAREQQQLALDAARLAAERAAEHKGIADEATREVERVQRALTANENDVATQDARHLQEALSYQRQCEALSHKVLALEQQLLDQNEQVAAASEATSAADAQEVEILELRGELQATLTQLEHARSNAADQTSRALSRQSHQHQLQLRSQQEILEQLERELALSQDEHEGAQMALEKGMREAKERLLRMRVKGAEVIDAKDREIALLKAQLAVESPCSESGATPSCNGRSAASATPLTKPPEGESLELRRQVKRLASQLREAREALNQWQDGNGVDHLKQALVKYIELDDTDNESLFLVIAGLLGLSPAERKRLLEARERKMGGQSLWGQLGF
;
A
#
# COMPACT_ATOMS: atom_id res chain seq x y z
N GLN A 1 100.38 10.74 -71.92
CA GLN A 1 100.20 9.89 -70.73
C GLN A 1 99.29 10.51 -69.67
N LEU A 2 99.30 11.84 -69.45
CA LEU A 2 98.37 12.50 -68.49
C LEU A 2 96.89 12.55 -68.90
N LEU A 3 96.55 12.43 -70.20
CA LEU A 3 95.15 12.44 -70.70
C LEU A 3 94.48 11.05 -70.69
N ALA A 4 95.25 9.96 -70.56
CA ALA A 4 94.69 8.60 -70.51
C ALA A 4 94.17 8.27 -69.09
N GLY A 5 94.90 8.69 -68.05
CA GLY A 5 94.50 8.46 -66.66
C GLY A 5 93.25 9.23 -66.21
N SER A 6 92.90 10.35 -66.86
CA SER A 6 91.64 11.08 -66.58
C SER A 6 90.41 10.41 -67.19
N HIS A 7 90.59 9.65 -68.28
CA HIS A 7 89.50 8.90 -68.91
C HIS A 7 89.16 7.64 -68.11
N GLU A 8 90.16 6.88 -67.66
CA GLU A 8 89.97 5.70 -66.80
C GLU A 8 89.37 6.07 -65.43
N ALA A 9 89.78 7.20 -64.84
CA ALA A 9 89.17 7.71 -63.61
C ALA A 9 87.71 8.14 -63.81
N GLY A 10 87.37 8.70 -64.98
CA GLY A 10 86.01 9.07 -65.34
C GLY A 10 85.08 7.87 -65.56
N GLU A 11 85.59 6.81 -66.19
CA GLU A 11 84.85 5.55 -66.38
C GLU A 11 84.62 4.81 -65.06
N ALA A 12 85.62 4.76 -64.18
CA ALA A 12 85.47 4.17 -62.85
C ALA A 12 84.45 4.94 -61.99
N ALA A 13 84.45 6.28 -62.05
CA ALA A 13 83.46 7.10 -61.36
C ALA A 13 82.04 6.91 -61.92
N ALA A 14 81.90 6.78 -63.24
CA ALA A 14 80.61 6.52 -63.87
C ALA A 14 80.05 5.13 -63.52
N ALA A 15 80.91 4.10 -63.46
CA ALA A 15 80.54 2.76 -63.03
C ALA A 15 80.10 2.73 -61.55
N GLU A 16 80.79 3.47 -60.68
CA GLU A 16 80.41 3.56 -59.27
C GLU A 16 79.09 4.33 -59.07
N VAL A 17 78.86 5.40 -59.82
CA VAL A 17 77.56 6.10 -59.82
C VAL A 17 76.43 5.19 -60.34
N ALA A 18 76.69 4.36 -61.35
CA ALA A 18 75.72 3.39 -61.84
C ALA A 18 75.43 2.30 -60.79
N ARG A 19 76.45 1.82 -60.07
CA ARG A 19 76.32 0.88 -58.96
C ARG A 19 75.49 1.46 -57.81
N LEU A 20 75.81 2.69 -57.37
CA LEU A 20 75.07 3.39 -56.32
C LEU A 20 73.61 3.67 -56.73
N ARG A 21 73.34 3.97 -58.01
CA ARG A 21 71.96 4.11 -58.51
C ARG A 21 71.21 2.79 -58.51
N ALA A 22 71.86 1.69 -58.85
CA ALA A 22 71.26 0.36 -58.79
C ALA A 22 70.99 -0.06 -57.33
N GLU A 23 71.92 0.21 -56.41
CA GLU A 23 71.73 -0.03 -54.97
C GLU A 23 70.59 0.84 -54.41
N LEU A 24 70.53 2.12 -54.78
CA LEU A 24 69.43 3.02 -54.39
C LEU A 24 68.07 2.53 -54.92
N ALA A 25 68.02 2.03 -56.15
CA ALA A 25 66.78 1.47 -56.72
C ALA A 25 66.32 0.21 -55.97
N VAL A 26 67.25 -0.65 -55.55
CA VAL A 26 66.94 -1.83 -54.72
C VAL A 26 66.46 -1.41 -53.33
N VAL A 27 67.07 -0.40 -52.72
CA VAL A 27 66.62 0.14 -51.42
C VAL A 27 65.24 0.78 -51.54
N SER A 28 65.00 1.60 -52.57
CA SER A 28 63.69 2.20 -52.85
C SER A 28 62.61 1.15 -53.04
N ALA A 29 62.87 0.10 -53.83
CA ALA A 29 61.92 -1.00 -54.03
C ALA A 29 61.66 -1.80 -52.72
N ARG A 30 62.65 -1.89 -51.83
CA ARG A 30 62.49 -2.51 -50.52
C ARG A 30 61.68 -1.63 -49.56
N GLU A 31 61.89 -0.31 -49.59
CA GLU A 31 61.09 0.64 -48.82
C GLU A 31 59.62 0.61 -49.26
N GLU A 32 59.35 0.59 -50.57
CA GLU A 32 58.00 0.45 -51.11
C GLU A 32 57.32 -0.84 -50.63
N ARG A 33 58.02 -1.98 -50.66
CA ARG A 33 57.49 -3.24 -50.13
C ARG A 33 57.21 -3.20 -48.62
N LEU A 34 58.09 -2.57 -47.83
CA LEU A 34 57.86 -2.42 -46.40
C LEU A 34 56.66 -1.51 -46.12
N ILE A 35 56.46 -0.45 -46.91
CA ILE A 35 55.28 0.40 -46.80
C ILE A 35 54.02 -0.42 -47.09
N GLU A 36 54.02 -1.22 -48.17
CA GLU A 36 52.90 -2.08 -48.55
C GLU A 36 52.58 -3.14 -47.47
N GLU A 37 53.60 -3.83 -46.95
CA GLU A 37 53.44 -4.80 -45.85
C GLU A 37 52.90 -4.13 -44.58
N THR A 38 53.39 -2.93 -44.23
CA THR A 38 52.87 -2.20 -43.06
C THR A 38 51.45 -1.67 -43.26
N SER A 39 51.02 -1.35 -44.49
CA SER A 39 49.61 -1.02 -44.76
C SER A 39 48.72 -2.25 -44.64
N GLN A 40 49.13 -3.41 -45.18
CA GLN A 40 48.37 -4.66 -45.06
C GLN A 40 48.19 -5.07 -43.59
N LEU A 41 49.26 -5.00 -42.79
CA LEU A 41 49.17 -5.29 -41.35
C LEU A 41 48.27 -4.32 -40.58
N ARG A 42 48.17 -3.05 -41.01
CA ARG A 42 47.22 -2.09 -40.42
C ARG A 42 45.78 -2.44 -40.79
N GLU A 43 45.52 -2.75 -42.05
CA GLU A 43 44.19 -3.15 -42.53
C GLU A 43 43.71 -4.44 -41.84
N GLU A 44 44.58 -5.43 -41.70
CA GLU A 44 44.28 -6.65 -40.94
C GLU A 44 43.98 -6.32 -39.47
N ARG A 45 44.81 -5.50 -38.82
CA ARG A 45 44.55 -5.09 -37.43
C ARG A 45 43.22 -4.36 -37.26
N GLU A 46 42.86 -3.48 -38.18
CA GLU A 46 41.58 -2.76 -38.17
C GLU A 46 40.40 -3.72 -38.39
N SER A 47 40.52 -4.66 -39.33
CA SER A 47 39.52 -5.71 -39.57
C SER A 47 39.27 -6.56 -38.32
N TRP A 48 40.34 -7.01 -37.65
CA TRP A 48 40.24 -7.78 -36.41
C TRP A 48 39.66 -6.96 -35.25
N SER A 49 40.06 -5.69 -35.13
CA SER A 49 39.49 -4.78 -34.13
C SER A 49 38.00 -4.54 -34.35
N HIS A 50 37.58 -4.42 -35.62
CA HIS A 50 36.17 -4.24 -35.98
C HIS A 50 35.36 -5.50 -35.66
N GLY A 51 35.84 -6.68 -36.08
CA GLY A 51 35.18 -7.95 -35.79
C GLY A 51 35.04 -8.24 -34.29
N HIS A 52 36.06 -7.91 -33.48
CA HIS A 52 35.95 -8.01 -32.02
C HIS A 52 34.96 -7.02 -31.42
N ALA A 53 34.90 -5.79 -31.94
CA ALA A 53 33.93 -4.80 -31.48
C ALA A 53 32.48 -5.23 -31.79
N GLU A 54 32.23 -5.79 -32.97
CA GLU A 54 30.94 -6.35 -33.34
C GLU A 54 30.54 -7.52 -32.45
N GLN A 55 31.45 -8.46 -32.17
CA GLN A 55 31.19 -9.57 -31.25
C GLN A 55 30.84 -9.09 -29.83
N LEU A 56 31.57 -8.09 -29.31
CA LEU A 56 31.26 -7.51 -28.00
C LEU A 56 29.91 -6.79 -28.00
N GLN A 57 29.53 -6.15 -29.10
CA GLN A 57 28.22 -5.52 -29.24
C GLN A 57 27.08 -6.55 -29.24
N VAL A 58 27.26 -7.68 -29.94
CA VAL A 58 26.28 -8.79 -29.94
C VAL A 58 26.13 -9.37 -28.53
N LEU A 59 27.24 -9.73 -27.87
CA LEU A 59 27.21 -10.27 -26.52
C LEU A 59 26.59 -9.31 -25.50
N ARG A 60 26.80 -8.00 -25.68
CA ARG A 60 26.15 -6.98 -24.85
C ARG A 60 24.63 -6.95 -25.08
N GLY A 61 24.19 -7.01 -26.34
CA GLY A 61 22.76 -7.09 -26.65
C GLY A 61 22.09 -8.34 -26.08
N GLU A 62 22.75 -9.49 -26.14
CA GLU A 62 22.28 -10.74 -25.52
C GLU A 62 22.20 -10.62 -23.99
N LEU A 63 23.21 -10.02 -23.36
CA LEU A 63 23.21 -9.78 -21.91
C LEU A 63 22.06 -8.83 -21.50
N ASP A 64 21.86 -7.74 -22.23
CA ASP A 64 20.79 -6.77 -21.96
C ASP A 64 19.40 -7.44 -22.13
N SER A 65 19.25 -8.31 -23.14
CA SER A 65 18.02 -9.10 -23.32
C SER A 65 17.78 -10.07 -22.17
N ALA A 66 18.81 -10.83 -21.74
CA ALA A 66 18.71 -11.76 -20.62
C ALA A 66 18.42 -11.05 -19.28
N LEU A 67 18.99 -9.85 -19.08
CA LEU A 67 18.69 -9.01 -17.91
C LEU A 67 17.24 -8.52 -17.95
N GLY A 68 16.73 -8.15 -19.13
CA GLY A 68 15.32 -7.77 -19.32
C GLY A 68 14.35 -8.92 -18.99
N GLU A 69 14.64 -10.13 -19.49
CA GLU A 69 13.85 -11.33 -19.17
C GLU A 69 13.88 -11.67 -17.67
N ALA A 70 15.05 -11.59 -17.04
CA ALA A 70 15.19 -11.84 -15.60
C ALA A 70 14.47 -10.78 -14.75
N ALA A 71 14.47 -9.51 -15.18
CA ALA A 71 13.71 -8.45 -14.53
C ALA A 71 12.20 -8.69 -14.66
N GLY A 72 11.72 -9.04 -15.85
CA GLY A 72 10.32 -9.39 -16.08
C GLY A 72 9.85 -10.60 -15.27
N ALA A 73 10.69 -11.64 -15.16
CA ALA A 73 10.40 -12.81 -14.33
C ALA A 73 10.31 -12.47 -12.84
N ARG A 74 11.17 -11.56 -12.33
CA ARG A 74 11.10 -11.08 -10.95
C ARG A 74 9.85 -10.25 -10.68
N GLU A 75 9.45 -9.40 -11.62
CA GLU A 75 8.21 -8.62 -11.51
C GLU A 75 6.99 -9.56 -11.46
N GLN A 76 6.94 -10.57 -12.32
CA GLN A 76 5.88 -11.59 -12.28
C GLN A 76 5.89 -12.37 -10.97
N GLN A 77 7.06 -12.73 -10.44
CA GLN A 77 7.18 -13.40 -9.15
C GLN A 77 6.67 -12.51 -8.00
N GLN A 78 6.99 -11.21 -8.04
CA GLN A 78 6.52 -10.26 -7.02
C GLN A 78 5.00 -10.11 -7.07
N LEU A 79 4.42 -9.97 -8.27
CA LEU A 79 2.96 -9.92 -8.45
C LEU A 79 2.27 -11.20 -7.95
N ALA A 80 2.89 -12.37 -8.17
CA ALA A 80 2.36 -13.63 -7.65
C ALA A 80 2.40 -13.70 -6.11
N LEU A 81 3.47 -13.21 -5.48
CA LEU A 81 3.59 -13.14 -4.03
C LEU A 81 2.57 -12.16 -3.41
N ASP A 82 2.38 -11.00 -4.02
CA ASP A 82 1.41 -10.02 -3.55
C ASP A 82 -0.04 -10.53 -3.71
N ALA A 83 -0.33 -11.22 -4.82
CA ALA A 83 -1.61 -11.90 -5.01
C ALA A 83 -1.84 -13.01 -3.95
N ALA A 84 -0.80 -13.79 -3.62
CA ALA A 84 -0.89 -14.82 -2.58
C ALA A 84 -1.11 -14.22 -1.18
N ARG A 85 -0.49 -13.07 -0.87
CA ARG A 85 -0.70 -12.34 0.39
C ARG A 85 -2.15 -11.84 0.51
N LEU A 86 -2.67 -11.18 -0.52
CA LEU A 86 -4.06 -10.73 -0.55
C LEU A 86 -5.05 -11.89 -0.41
N ALA A 87 -4.76 -13.04 -1.02
CA ALA A 87 -5.58 -14.24 -0.86
C ALA A 87 -5.54 -14.78 0.59
N ALA A 88 -4.38 -14.75 1.24
CA ALA A 88 -4.22 -15.16 2.64
C ALA A 88 -4.94 -14.21 3.61
N GLU A 89 -4.88 -12.90 3.38
CA GLU A 89 -5.60 -11.89 4.16
C GLU A 89 -7.12 -12.09 4.07
N ARG A 90 -7.65 -12.26 2.85
CA ARG A 90 -9.08 -12.58 2.65
C ARG A 90 -9.49 -13.87 3.35
N ALA A 91 -8.65 -14.91 3.31
CA ALA A 91 -8.93 -16.16 4.02
C ALA A 91 -8.96 -15.96 5.55
N ALA A 92 -8.08 -15.11 6.10
CA ALA A 92 -8.08 -14.77 7.51
C ALA A 92 -9.31 -13.95 7.92
N GLU A 93 -9.75 -12.99 7.11
CA GLU A 93 -10.99 -12.24 7.31
C GLU A 93 -12.21 -13.16 7.30
N HIS A 94 -12.32 -14.06 6.32
CA HIS A 94 -13.40 -15.04 6.26
C HIS A 94 -13.41 -15.96 7.48
N LYS A 95 -12.24 -16.34 8.00
CA LYS A 95 -12.14 -17.09 9.25
C LYS A 95 -12.60 -16.26 10.45
N GLY A 96 -12.22 -15.00 10.52
CA GLY A 96 -12.69 -14.07 11.57
C GLY A 96 -14.20 -13.93 11.60
N ILE A 97 -14.82 -13.78 10.43
CA ILE A 97 -16.29 -13.73 10.27
C ILE A 97 -16.93 -15.06 10.71
N ALA A 98 -16.34 -16.20 10.36
CA ALA A 98 -16.85 -17.52 10.77
C ALA A 98 -16.75 -17.74 12.30
N ASP A 99 -15.64 -17.31 12.91
CA ASP A 99 -15.43 -17.36 14.37
C ASP A 99 -16.40 -16.42 15.11
N GLU A 100 -16.74 -15.27 14.52
CA GLU A 100 -17.74 -14.34 15.08
C GLU A 100 -19.17 -14.88 14.93
N ALA A 101 -19.51 -15.43 13.76
CA ALA A 101 -20.80 -16.08 13.52
C ALA A 101 -21.03 -17.25 14.49
N THR A 102 -20.01 -18.06 14.76
CA THR A 102 -20.11 -19.16 15.73
C THR A 102 -20.32 -18.65 17.16
N ARG A 103 -19.61 -17.59 17.58
CA ARG A 103 -19.86 -16.97 18.90
C ARG A 103 -21.27 -16.42 19.03
N GLU A 104 -21.81 -15.83 17.97
CA GLU A 104 -23.16 -15.28 18.00
C GLU A 104 -24.21 -16.38 18.04
N VAL A 105 -24.01 -17.48 17.28
CA VAL A 105 -24.85 -18.68 17.39
C VAL A 105 -24.82 -19.23 18.82
N GLU A 106 -23.64 -19.33 19.46
CA GLU A 106 -23.55 -19.76 20.85
C GLU A 106 -24.26 -18.80 21.82
N ARG A 107 -24.17 -17.49 21.62
CA ARG A 107 -24.91 -16.50 22.44
C ARG A 107 -26.41 -16.67 22.29
N VAL A 108 -26.90 -16.76 21.06
CA VAL A 108 -28.33 -16.95 20.77
C VAL A 108 -28.82 -18.27 21.36
N GLN A 109 -28.02 -19.33 21.25
CA GLN A 109 -28.37 -20.63 21.82
C GLN A 109 -28.42 -20.60 23.34
N ARG A 110 -27.48 -19.92 24.01
CA ARG A 110 -27.55 -19.70 25.47
C ARG A 110 -28.80 -18.90 25.85
N ALA A 111 -29.12 -17.84 25.11
CA ALA A 111 -30.32 -17.03 25.35
C ALA A 111 -31.61 -17.84 25.17
N LEU A 112 -31.69 -18.69 24.13
CA LEU A 112 -32.80 -19.62 23.92
C LEU A 112 -32.96 -20.58 25.09
N THR A 113 -31.87 -21.25 25.53
CA THR A 113 -31.94 -22.17 26.67
C THR A 113 -32.33 -21.47 27.97
N ALA A 114 -31.89 -20.22 28.19
CA ALA A 114 -32.31 -19.43 29.34
C ALA A 114 -33.82 -19.12 29.28
N ASN A 115 -34.32 -18.73 28.11
CA ASN A 115 -35.73 -18.41 27.92
C ASN A 115 -36.62 -19.66 28.02
N GLU A 116 -36.17 -20.82 27.51
CA GLU A 116 -36.85 -22.11 27.71
C GLU A 116 -36.95 -22.47 29.19
N ASN A 117 -35.89 -22.24 29.97
CA ASN A 117 -35.93 -22.44 31.41
C ASN A 117 -36.88 -21.47 32.10
N ASP A 118 -36.90 -20.19 31.70
CA ASP A 118 -37.81 -19.19 32.25
C ASP A 118 -39.28 -19.56 31.96
N VAL A 119 -39.59 -19.98 30.72
CA VAL A 119 -40.93 -20.48 30.35
C VAL A 119 -41.29 -21.73 31.16
N ALA A 120 -40.38 -22.70 31.30
CA ALA A 120 -40.63 -23.89 32.10
C ALA A 120 -40.89 -23.55 33.58
N THR A 121 -40.17 -22.58 34.14
CA THR A 121 -40.45 -22.12 35.51
C THR A 121 -41.77 -21.39 35.63
N GLN A 122 -42.17 -20.63 34.61
CA GLN A 122 -43.45 -19.93 34.59
C GLN A 122 -44.62 -20.93 34.45
N ASP A 123 -44.50 -21.92 33.58
CA ASP A 123 -45.48 -23.01 33.43
C ASP A 123 -45.62 -23.80 34.72
N ALA A 124 -44.52 -24.10 35.41
CA ALA A 124 -44.55 -24.76 36.71
C ALA A 124 -45.30 -23.93 37.77
N ARG A 125 -45.14 -22.60 37.77
CA ARG A 125 -45.90 -21.70 38.66
C ARG A 125 -47.39 -21.71 38.32
N HIS A 126 -47.76 -21.62 37.04
CA HIS A 126 -49.16 -21.65 36.62
C HIS A 126 -49.83 -22.99 36.91
N LEU A 127 -49.13 -24.12 36.73
CA LEU A 127 -49.60 -25.45 37.15
C LEU A 127 -49.81 -25.52 38.67
N GLN A 128 -48.87 -24.99 39.46
CA GLN A 128 -48.99 -24.96 40.91
C GLN A 128 -50.19 -24.11 41.36
N GLU A 129 -50.41 -22.94 40.73
CA GLU A 129 -51.57 -22.09 40.97
C GLU A 129 -52.87 -22.82 40.61
N ALA A 130 -52.94 -23.47 39.45
CA ALA A 130 -54.12 -24.24 39.02
C ALA A 130 -54.44 -25.40 39.98
N LEU A 131 -53.43 -26.16 40.41
CA LEU A 131 -53.60 -27.23 41.40
C LEU A 131 -54.06 -26.70 42.76
N SER A 132 -53.55 -25.53 43.17
CA SER A 132 -54.00 -24.89 44.42
C SER A 132 -55.47 -24.48 44.34
N TYR A 133 -55.90 -23.97 43.19
CA TYR A 133 -57.30 -23.61 42.93
C TYR A 133 -58.20 -24.84 42.89
N GLN A 134 -57.77 -25.92 42.24
CA GLN A 134 -58.50 -27.19 42.24
C GLN A 134 -58.72 -27.73 43.65
N ARG A 135 -57.69 -27.73 44.50
CA ARG A 135 -57.82 -28.14 45.91
C ARG A 135 -58.79 -27.28 46.69
N GLN A 136 -58.84 -25.98 46.41
CA GLN A 136 -59.83 -25.09 47.01
C GLN A 136 -61.26 -25.43 46.54
N CYS A 137 -61.45 -25.72 45.25
CA CYS A 137 -62.73 -26.16 44.72
C CYS A 137 -63.18 -27.51 45.30
N GLU A 138 -62.27 -28.49 45.42
CA GLU A 138 -62.55 -29.78 46.06
C GLU A 138 -62.91 -29.61 47.54
N ALA A 139 -62.18 -28.75 48.27
CA ALA A 139 -62.49 -28.44 49.67
C ALA A 139 -63.86 -27.77 49.83
N LEU A 140 -64.23 -26.87 48.90
CA LEU A 140 -65.57 -26.27 48.87
C LEU A 140 -66.64 -27.31 48.54
N SER A 141 -66.39 -28.20 47.57
CA SER A 141 -67.30 -29.29 47.21
C SER A 141 -67.55 -30.24 48.39
N HIS A 142 -66.51 -30.62 49.14
CA HIS A 142 -66.67 -31.42 50.36
C HIS A 142 -67.47 -30.71 51.44
N LYS A 143 -67.31 -29.39 51.59
CA LYS A 143 -68.15 -28.60 52.50
C LYS A 143 -69.61 -28.58 52.06
N VAL A 144 -69.89 -28.42 50.77
CA VAL A 144 -71.25 -28.47 50.22
C VAL A 144 -71.87 -29.84 50.47
N LEU A 145 -71.17 -30.93 50.18
CA LEU A 145 -71.64 -32.29 50.48
C LEU A 145 -71.93 -32.49 51.97
N ALA A 146 -71.06 -31.99 52.86
CA ALA A 146 -71.29 -32.07 54.30
C ALA A 146 -72.54 -31.28 54.74
N LEU A 147 -72.78 -30.11 54.14
CA LEU A 147 -73.99 -29.33 54.36
C LEU A 147 -75.24 -30.02 53.80
N GLU A 148 -75.15 -30.65 52.62
CA GLU A 148 -76.24 -31.47 52.06
C GLU A 148 -76.56 -32.68 52.94
N GLN A 149 -75.55 -33.35 53.48
CA GLN A 149 -75.73 -34.46 54.43
C GLN A 149 -76.40 -33.97 55.72
N GLN A 150 -75.96 -32.82 56.25
CA GLN A 150 -76.55 -32.19 57.42
C GLN A 150 -78.01 -31.79 57.17
N LEU A 151 -78.34 -31.27 55.99
CA LEU A 151 -79.70 -30.95 55.57
C LEU A 151 -80.56 -32.21 55.38
N LEU A 152 -79.98 -33.32 54.91
CA LEU A 152 -80.65 -34.62 54.82
C LEU A 152 -80.95 -35.18 56.22
N ASP A 153 -79.99 -35.15 57.14
CA ASP A 153 -80.18 -35.57 58.53
C ASP A 153 -81.22 -34.68 59.24
N GLN A 154 -81.21 -33.38 58.97
CA GLN A 154 -82.25 -32.45 59.43
C GLN A 154 -83.60 -32.75 58.78
N ASN A 155 -83.65 -33.11 57.49
CA ASN A 155 -84.88 -33.52 56.82
C ASN A 155 -85.43 -34.86 57.33
N GLU A 156 -84.58 -35.80 57.73
CA GLU A 156 -84.99 -37.04 58.38
C GLU A 156 -85.50 -36.77 59.81
N GLN A 157 -84.85 -35.86 60.54
CA GLN A 157 -85.36 -35.34 61.82
C GLN A 157 -86.69 -34.59 61.65
N VAL A 158 -86.88 -33.90 60.52
CA VAL A 158 -88.15 -33.26 60.13
C VAL A 158 -89.21 -34.30 59.77
N ALA A 159 -88.88 -35.36 59.04
CA ALA A 159 -89.80 -36.46 58.76
C ALA A 159 -90.24 -37.15 60.07
N ALA A 160 -89.32 -37.35 61.01
CA ALA A 160 -89.61 -37.84 62.36
C ALA A 160 -90.39 -36.83 63.22
N ALA A 161 -90.16 -35.53 63.06
CA ALA A 161 -90.92 -34.47 63.72
C ALA A 161 -92.30 -34.24 63.08
N SER A 162 -92.52 -34.66 61.83
CA SER A 162 -93.78 -34.51 61.09
C SER A 162 -94.90 -35.47 61.53
N GLU A 163 -94.58 -36.47 62.37
CA GLU A 163 -95.58 -37.24 63.12
C GLU A 163 -96.15 -36.46 64.32
N ALA A 164 -95.62 -35.27 64.62
CA ALA A 164 -96.18 -34.33 65.59
C ALA A 164 -96.50 -32.98 64.92
N THR A 165 -97.78 -32.63 64.91
CA THR A 165 -98.38 -31.42 64.33
C THR A 165 -97.64 -30.11 64.62
N SER A 166 -97.70 -29.18 63.64
CA SER A 166 -97.48 -27.72 63.72
C SER A 166 -96.03 -27.21 63.71
N ALA A 167 -95.41 -27.11 62.51
CA ALA A 167 -94.23 -26.26 62.27
C ALA A 167 -94.02 -25.88 60.77
N ALA A 168 -95.09 -25.66 60.01
CA ALA A 168 -94.99 -25.34 58.57
C ALA A 168 -94.33 -23.96 58.27
N ASP A 169 -94.38 -23.02 59.21
CA ASP A 169 -93.88 -21.65 59.00
C ASP A 169 -92.37 -21.48 59.27
N ALA A 170 -91.71 -22.45 59.93
CA ALA A 170 -90.26 -22.40 60.18
C ALA A 170 -89.43 -22.95 59.00
N GLN A 171 -90.02 -23.81 58.17
CA GLN A 171 -89.35 -24.52 57.08
C GLN A 171 -89.33 -23.74 55.77
N GLU A 172 -90.33 -22.89 55.53
CA GLU A 172 -90.33 -21.97 54.39
C GLU A 172 -89.24 -20.90 54.52
N VAL A 173 -88.87 -20.53 55.76
CA VAL A 173 -87.77 -19.61 56.06
C VAL A 173 -86.41 -20.21 55.69
N GLU A 174 -86.16 -21.48 56.00
CA GLU A 174 -84.86 -22.13 55.76
C GLU A 174 -84.61 -22.40 54.26
N ILE A 175 -85.67 -22.72 53.49
CA ILE A 175 -85.59 -22.85 52.02
C ILE A 175 -85.34 -21.48 51.35
N LEU A 176 -85.93 -20.41 51.89
CA LEU A 176 -85.66 -19.04 51.43
C LEU A 176 -84.23 -18.61 51.75
N GLU A 177 -83.68 -19.00 52.91
CA GLU A 177 -82.27 -18.76 53.27
C GLU A 177 -81.31 -19.49 52.32
N LEU A 178 -81.52 -20.78 52.05
CA LEU A 178 -80.68 -21.55 51.10
C LEU A 178 -80.76 -21.00 49.66
N ARG A 179 -81.93 -20.53 49.22
CA ARG A 179 -82.05 -19.82 47.93
C ARG A 179 -81.29 -18.51 47.94
N GLY A 180 -81.32 -17.77 49.05
CA GLY A 180 -80.54 -16.56 49.26
C GLY A 180 -79.03 -16.83 49.17
N GLU A 181 -78.56 -17.91 49.80
CA GLU A 181 -77.16 -18.35 49.77
C GLU A 181 -76.73 -18.81 48.37
N LEU A 182 -77.56 -19.59 47.66
CA LEU A 182 -77.30 -20.00 46.29
C LEU A 182 -77.23 -18.79 45.34
N GLN A 183 -78.13 -17.81 45.52
CA GLN A 183 -78.13 -16.59 44.72
C GLN A 183 -76.91 -15.71 45.05
N ALA A 184 -76.48 -15.67 46.31
CA ALA A 184 -75.25 -15.00 46.72
C ALA A 184 -74.01 -15.67 46.11
N THR A 185 -73.91 -17.00 46.08
CA THR A 185 -72.77 -17.70 45.46
C THR A 185 -72.74 -17.55 43.93
N LEU A 186 -73.89 -17.56 43.26
CA LEU A 186 -74.00 -17.25 41.83
C LEU A 186 -73.50 -15.83 41.51
N THR A 187 -73.93 -14.82 42.29
CA THR A 187 -73.45 -13.45 42.07
C THR A 187 -71.94 -13.32 42.34
N GLN A 188 -71.40 -14.03 43.32
CA GLN A 188 -69.96 -14.08 43.58
C GLN A 188 -69.18 -14.73 42.42
N LEU A 189 -69.69 -15.82 41.83
CA LEU A 189 -69.08 -16.46 40.67
C LEU A 189 -69.11 -15.57 39.42
N GLU A 190 -70.21 -14.85 39.19
CA GLU A 190 -70.30 -13.87 38.09
C GLU A 190 -69.30 -12.72 38.28
N HIS A 191 -69.16 -12.20 39.50
CA HIS A 191 -68.15 -11.19 39.82
C HIS A 191 -66.72 -11.72 39.64
N ALA A 192 -66.45 -12.95 40.08
CA ALA A 192 -65.14 -13.58 39.90
C ALA A 192 -64.81 -13.77 38.40
N ARG A 193 -65.78 -14.19 37.59
CA ARG A 193 -65.63 -14.33 36.13
C ARG A 193 -65.40 -12.99 35.46
N SER A 194 -66.16 -11.95 35.85
CA SER A 194 -65.97 -10.58 35.34
C SER A 194 -64.56 -10.06 35.68
N ASN A 195 -64.11 -10.25 36.92
CA ASN A 195 -62.77 -9.84 37.35
C ASN A 195 -61.67 -10.59 36.60
N ALA A 196 -61.83 -11.89 36.33
CA ALA A 196 -60.88 -12.67 35.55
C ALA A 196 -60.80 -12.19 34.10
N ALA A 197 -61.93 -11.87 33.47
CA ALA A 197 -61.98 -11.31 32.12
C ALA A 197 -61.31 -9.92 32.05
N ASP A 198 -61.53 -9.08 33.06
CA ASP A 198 -60.86 -7.78 33.15
C ASP A 198 -59.34 -7.92 33.35
N GLN A 199 -58.90 -8.90 34.15
CA GLN A 199 -57.48 -9.18 34.35
C GLN A 199 -56.80 -9.68 33.08
N THR A 200 -57.43 -10.59 32.33
CA THR A 200 -56.87 -11.08 31.05
C THR A 200 -56.84 -9.98 29.99
N SER A 201 -57.88 -9.15 29.92
CA SER A 201 -57.92 -7.98 29.03
C SER A 201 -56.78 -6.98 29.32
N ARG A 202 -56.54 -6.69 30.61
CA ARG A 202 -55.42 -5.83 31.04
C ARG A 202 -54.06 -6.46 30.76
N ALA A 203 -53.90 -7.77 30.96
CA ALA A 203 -52.67 -8.49 30.66
C ALA A 203 -52.33 -8.46 29.16
N LEU A 204 -53.33 -8.75 28.30
CA LEU A 204 -53.17 -8.68 26.84
C LEU A 204 -52.87 -7.26 26.36
N SER A 205 -53.50 -6.25 26.96
CA SER A 205 -53.21 -4.84 26.64
C SER A 205 -51.78 -4.44 27.00
N ARG A 206 -51.26 -4.91 28.16
CA ARG A 206 -49.87 -4.70 28.56
C ARG A 206 -48.89 -5.40 27.63
N GLN A 207 -49.17 -6.65 27.26
CA GLN A 207 -48.33 -7.41 26.33
C GLN A 207 -48.29 -6.76 24.96
N SER A 208 -49.44 -6.32 24.43
CA SER A 208 -49.54 -5.59 23.16
C SER A 208 -48.75 -4.28 23.21
N HIS A 209 -48.86 -3.52 24.30
CA HIS A 209 -48.10 -2.29 24.48
C HIS A 209 -46.59 -2.54 24.55
N GLN A 210 -46.15 -3.56 25.29
CA GLN A 210 -44.75 -3.97 25.35
C GLN A 210 -44.21 -4.36 23.97
N HIS A 211 -45.00 -5.12 23.19
CA HIS A 211 -44.61 -5.49 21.84
C HIS A 211 -44.49 -4.29 20.90
N GLN A 212 -45.41 -3.31 21.01
CA GLN A 212 -45.29 -2.04 20.29
C GLN A 212 -44.04 -1.24 20.66
N LEU A 213 -43.67 -1.21 21.94
CA LEU A 213 -42.44 -0.54 22.40
C LEU A 213 -41.19 -1.25 21.85
N GLN A 214 -41.19 -2.58 21.84
CA GLN A 214 -40.10 -3.36 21.24
C GLN A 214 -39.95 -3.05 19.74
N LEU A 215 -41.05 -3.05 18.99
CA LEU A 215 -41.03 -2.73 17.56
C LEU A 215 -40.51 -1.31 17.30
N ARG A 216 -40.90 -0.32 18.11
CA ARG A 216 -40.37 1.05 18.02
C ARG A 216 -38.87 1.09 18.31
N SER A 217 -38.41 0.40 19.35
CA SER A 217 -36.98 0.35 19.66
C SER A 217 -36.17 -0.32 18.54
N GLN A 218 -36.69 -1.36 17.91
CA GLN A 218 -36.05 -2.00 16.76
C GLN A 218 -35.99 -1.06 15.56
N GLN A 219 -37.04 -0.29 15.30
CA GLN A 219 -37.05 0.73 14.24
C GLN A 219 -36.02 1.84 14.50
N GLU A 220 -35.93 2.33 15.74
CA GLU A 220 -34.93 3.34 16.12
C GLU A 220 -33.49 2.83 15.93
N ILE A 221 -33.22 1.56 16.27
CA ILE A 221 -31.90 0.94 16.04
C ILE A 221 -31.59 0.83 14.55
N LEU A 222 -32.56 0.40 13.73
CA LEU A 222 -32.37 0.31 12.28
C LEU A 222 -32.09 1.69 11.66
N GLU A 223 -32.83 2.72 12.07
CA GLU A 223 -32.57 4.10 11.61
C GLU A 223 -31.18 4.61 12.03
N GLN A 224 -30.69 4.24 13.22
CA GLN A 224 -29.34 4.59 13.66
C GLN A 224 -28.28 3.91 12.79
N LEU A 225 -28.43 2.61 12.53
CA LEU A 225 -27.50 1.85 11.69
C LEU A 225 -27.48 2.37 10.25
N GLU A 226 -28.63 2.76 9.69
CA GLU A 226 -28.70 3.39 8.36
C GLU A 226 -27.96 4.73 8.31
N ARG A 227 -28.05 5.55 9.36
CA ARG A 227 -27.31 6.82 9.46
C ARG A 227 -25.81 6.60 9.59
N GLU A 228 -25.38 5.64 10.41
CA GLU A 228 -23.96 5.30 10.57
C GLU A 228 -23.36 4.74 9.28
N LEU A 229 -24.11 3.90 8.55
CA LEU A 229 -23.70 3.39 7.25
C LEU A 229 -23.51 4.53 6.23
N ALA A 230 -24.44 5.49 6.19
CA ALA A 230 -24.34 6.64 5.30
C ALA A 230 -23.11 7.51 5.62
N LEU A 231 -22.86 7.79 6.91
CA LEU A 231 -21.68 8.55 7.33
C LEU A 231 -20.37 7.82 6.97
N SER A 232 -20.31 6.50 7.17
CA SER A 232 -19.14 5.70 6.82
C SER A 232 -18.89 5.67 5.30
N GLN A 233 -19.94 5.66 4.48
CA GLN A 233 -19.83 5.74 3.02
C GLN A 233 -19.26 7.10 2.59
N ASP A 234 -19.78 8.20 3.13
CA ASP A 234 -19.29 9.55 2.84
C ASP A 234 -17.81 9.72 3.23
N GLU A 235 -17.39 9.19 4.39
CA GLU A 235 -15.99 9.20 4.82
C GLU A 235 -15.10 8.39 3.86
N HIS A 236 -15.58 7.24 3.38
CA HIS A 236 -14.83 6.40 2.45
C HIS A 236 -14.67 7.07 1.08
N GLU A 237 -15.74 7.66 0.55
CA GLU A 237 -15.70 8.42 -0.71
C GLU A 237 -14.78 9.65 -0.59
N GLY A 238 -14.84 10.36 0.53
CA GLY A 238 -13.95 11.48 0.84
C GLY A 238 -12.48 11.07 0.88
N ALA A 239 -12.16 9.95 1.52
CA ALA A 239 -10.80 9.40 1.58
C ALA A 239 -10.29 8.96 0.20
N GLN A 240 -11.12 8.32 -0.62
CA GLN A 240 -10.77 7.94 -1.98
C GLN A 240 -10.50 9.16 -2.87
N MET A 241 -11.35 10.18 -2.80
CA MET A 241 -11.16 11.45 -3.52
C MET A 241 -9.87 12.17 -3.11
N ALA A 242 -9.54 12.18 -1.82
CA ALA A 242 -8.29 12.74 -1.31
C ALA A 242 -7.06 11.98 -1.80
N LEU A 243 -7.12 10.64 -1.81
CA LEU A 243 -6.07 9.78 -2.34
C LEU A 243 -5.84 10.03 -3.84
N GLU A 244 -6.91 10.05 -4.65
CA GLU A 244 -6.82 10.32 -6.08
C GLU A 244 -6.24 11.70 -6.38
N LYS A 245 -6.66 12.71 -5.61
CA LYS A 245 -6.11 14.07 -5.74
C LYS A 245 -4.63 14.09 -5.40
N GLY A 246 -4.21 13.43 -4.32
CA GLY A 246 -2.80 13.30 -3.94
C GLY A 246 -1.96 12.61 -5.02
N MET A 247 -2.50 11.53 -5.62
CA MET A 247 -1.84 10.81 -6.72
C MET A 247 -1.72 11.67 -7.99
N ARG A 248 -2.75 12.45 -8.34
CA ARG A 248 -2.70 13.40 -9.46
C ARG A 248 -1.65 14.49 -9.23
N GLU A 249 -1.64 15.10 -8.05
CA GLU A 249 -0.66 16.13 -7.71
C GLU A 249 0.79 15.59 -7.72
N ALA A 250 1.00 14.37 -7.21
CA ALA A 250 2.31 13.70 -7.26
C ALA A 250 2.76 13.44 -8.71
N LYS A 251 1.85 12.95 -9.56
CA LYS A 251 2.12 12.72 -10.99
C LYS A 251 2.48 14.03 -11.71
N GLU A 252 1.77 15.12 -11.45
CA GLU A 252 2.10 16.43 -12.02
C GLU A 252 3.48 16.93 -11.57
N ARG A 253 3.82 16.79 -10.28
CA ARG A 253 5.15 17.19 -9.79
C ARG A 253 6.25 16.40 -10.46
N LEU A 254 6.06 15.09 -10.65
CA LEU A 254 7.03 14.22 -11.30
C LEU A 254 7.22 14.62 -12.78
N LEU A 255 6.14 14.94 -13.49
CA LEU A 255 6.22 15.47 -14.86
C LEU A 255 6.99 16.80 -14.91
N ARG A 256 6.72 17.73 -14.00
CA ARG A 256 7.45 19.02 -13.94
C ARG A 256 8.94 18.81 -13.65
N MET A 257 9.30 17.86 -12.78
CA MET A 257 10.70 17.50 -12.54
C MET A 257 11.36 16.90 -13.78
N ARG A 258 10.67 16.02 -14.51
CA ARG A 258 11.18 15.47 -15.77
C ARG A 258 11.45 16.55 -16.81
N VAL A 259 10.51 17.50 -16.97
CA VAL A 259 10.68 18.64 -17.88
C VAL A 259 11.89 19.49 -17.47
N LYS A 260 12.00 19.86 -16.19
CA LYS A 260 13.15 20.63 -15.67
C LYS A 260 14.47 19.86 -15.84
N GLY A 261 14.47 18.55 -15.63
CA GLY A 261 15.64 17.70 -15.85
C GLY A 261 16.10 17.73 -17.30
N ALA A 262 15.15 17.61 -18.25
CA ALA A 262 15.43 17.72 -19.68
C ALA A 262 15.98 19.11 -20.06
N GLU A 263 15.38 20.19 -19.54
CA GLU A 263 15.87 21.56 -19.77
C GLU A 263 17.31 21.78 -19.27
N VAL A 264 17.65 21.22 -18.11
CA VAL A 264 19.03 21.29 -17.57
C VAL A 264 19.99 20.50 -18.44
N ILE A 265 19.61 19.32 -18.93
CA ILE A 265 20.43 18.52 -19.84
C ILE A 265 20.67 19.30 -21.14
N ASP A 266 19.62 19.84 -21.74
CA ASP A 266 19.71 20.65 -22.97
C ASP A 266 20.60 21.88 -22.77
N ALA A 267 20.46 22.58 -21.65
CA ALA A 267 21.30 23.73 -21.33
C ALA A 267 22.78 23.33 -21.21
N LYS A 268 23.05 22.19 -20.59
CA LYS A 268 24.42 21.68 -20.44
C LYS A 268 24.99 21.13 -21.74
N ASP A 269 24.19 20.51 -22.60
CA ASP A 269 24.63 20.09 -23.94
C ASP A 269 25.00 21.29 -24.82
N ARG A 270 24.24 22.40 -24.72
CA ARG A 270 24.59 23.67 -25.39
C ARG A 270 25.88 24.27 -24.84
N GLU A 271 26.06 24.26 -23.52
CA GLU A 271 27.30 24.74 -22.88
C GLU A 271 28.51 23.92 -23.33
N ILE A 272 28.38 22.59 -23.39
CA ILE A 272 29.42 21.69 -23.93
C ILE A 272 29.69 22.00 -25.41
N ALA A 273 28.65 22.22 -26.22
CA ALA A 273 28.82 22.55 -27.64
C ALA A 273 29.56 23.87 -27.83
N LEU A 274 29.24 24.90 -27.03
CA LEU A 274 29.92 26.19 -27.04
C LEU A 274 31.39 26.06 -26.60
N LEU A 275 31.68 25.35 -25.51
CA LEU A 275 33.05 25.12 -25.05
C LEU A 275 33.86 24.29 -26.05
N LYS A 276 33.25 23.30 -26.72
CA LYS A 276 33.88 22.54 -27.80
C LYS A 276 34.18 23.43 -29.01
N ALA A 277 33.27 24.34 -29.37
CA ALA A 277 33.49 25.29 -30.45
C ALA A 277 34.62 26.28 -30.11
N GLN A 278 34.69 26.78 -28.88
CA GLN A 278 35.79 27.63 -28.39
C GLN A 278 37.14 26.89 -28.44
N LEU A 279 37.19 25.63 -27.99
CA LEU A 279 38.38 24.78 -28.09
C LEU A 279 38.83 24.51 -29.54
N ALA A 280 37.89 24.42 -30.47
CA ALA A 280 38.19 24.26 -31.90
C ALA A 280 38.75 25.55 -32.52
N VAL A 281 38.38 26.72 -32.01
CA VAL A 281 38.91 28.03 -32.43
C VAL A 281 40.29 28.32 -31.81
N GLU A 282 40.56 27.80 -30.60
CA GLU A 282 41.84 27.97 -29.89
C GLU A 282 42.91 26.91 -30.20
N SER A 283 42.61 25.90 -31.02
CA SER A 283 43.62 24.99 -31.59
C SER A 283 44.00 25.43 -33.01
N PRO A 284 45.07 26.21 -33.22
CA PRO A 284 45.62 26.37 -34.55
C PRO A 284 46.24 25.05 -35.01
N CYS A 285 45.89 24.66 -36.24
CA CYS A 285 46.37 23.47 -36.94
C CYS A 285 47.86 23.21 -36.70
N SER A 286 48.16 22.02 -36.19
CA SER A 286 49.49 21.40 -36.27
C SER A 286 49.40 20.19 -37.19
N GLU A 287 49.21 20.42 -38.49
CA GLU A 287 49.50 19.41 -39.50
C GLU A 287 50.99 19.52 -39.86
N SER A 288 51.74 18.52 -39.42
CA SER A 288 53.14 18.30 -39.79
C SER A 288 53.20 17.19 -40.83
N GLY A 289 53.58 17.52 -42.07
CA GLY A 289 54.16 16.56 -43.00
C GLY A 289 53.79 16.73 -44.48
N ALA A 290 54.50 17.60 -45.20
CA ALA A 290 55.03 17.37 -46.57
C ALA A 290 55.61 18.68 -47.18
N THR A 291 56.87 18.65 -47.60
CA THR A 291 57.63 19.68 -48.34
C THR A 291 57.51 19.49 -49.87
N PRO A 292 58.15 20.31 -50.75
CA PRO A 292 58.10 21.77 -50.93
C PRO A 292 57.92 22.17 -52.43
N SER A 293 57.35 23.33 -52.78
CA SER A 293 57.67 23.99 -54.09
C SER A 293 57.12 25.42 -54.30
N CYS A 294 58.05 26.35 -54.54
CA CYS A 294 57.99 27.57 -55.37
C CYS A 294 57.15 28.81 -54.96
N ASN A 295 57.87 29.77 -54.36
CA ASN A 295 58.03 31.21 -54.71
C ASN A 295 56.84 32.20 -54.72
N GLY A 296 56.94 33.20 -53.83
CA GLY A 296 56.25 34.50 -53.95
C GLY A 296 56.49 35.47 -52.78
N ARG A 297 57.59 36.23 -52.84
CA ARG A 297 58.05 37.33 -51.95
C ARG A 297 56.99 38.18 -51.22
N SER A 298 57.20 38.43 -49.92
CA SER A 298 57.61 39.74 -49.37
C SER A 298 57.90 39.70 -47.86
N ALA A 299 58.89 40.49 -47.46
CA ALA A 299 59.51 40.55 -46.14
C ALA A 299 58.77 41.48 -45.17
N ALA A 300 58.79 41.18 -43.86
CA ALA A 300 59.60 41.89 -42.87
C ALA A 300 59.13 41.64 -41.43
N SER A 301 60.09 41.78 -40.51
CA SER A 301 59.93 42.04 -39.07
C SER A 301 59.74 40.83 -38.15
N ALA A 302 60.84 40.43 -37.54
CA ALA A 302 60.92 39.63 -36.34
C ALA A 302 60.35 40.38 -35.12
N THR A 303 59.46 39.70 -34.39
CA THR A 303 59.15 39.97 -32.98
C THR A 303 59.09 38.62 -32.25
N PRO A 304 59.58 38.55 -30.99
CA PRO A 304 59.90 37.30 -30.34
C PRO A 304 58.65 36.56 -29.84
N LEU A 305 58.80 35.23 -29.77
CA LEU A 305 57.94 34.28 -29.06
C LEU A 305 57.20 34.89 -27.86
N THR A 306 55.89 35.02 -27.96
CA THR A 306 54.99 34.84 -26.82
C THR A 306 54.29 33.51 -27.00
N LYS A 307 54.73 32.50 -26.25
CA LYS A 307 53.98 31.27 -26.04
C LYS A 307 52.55 31.65 -25.62
N PRO A 308 51.49 31.04 -26.18
CA PRO A 308 50.16 31.22 -25.63
C PRO A 308 50.13 30.67 -24.19
N PRO A 309 49.29 31.20 -23.29
CA PRO A 309 49.21 30.72 -21.92
C PRO A 309 48.67 29.28 -21.94
N GLU A 310 49.58 28.30 -21.98
CA GLU A 310 49.28 26.86 -21.92
C GLU A 310 48.40 26.52 -20.69
N GLY A 311 48.42 27.36 -19.65
CA GLY A 311 47.60 27.25 -18.45
C GLY A 311 46.09 27.38 -18.69
N GLU A 312 45.62 28.36 -19.48
CA GLU A 312 44.18 28.60 -19.67
C GLU A 312 43.53 27.50 -20.51
N SER A 313 44.21 27.04 -21.56
CA SER A 313 43.73 25.92 -22.39
C SER A 313 43.71 24.59 -21.62
N LEU A 314 44.67 24.37 -20.70
CA LEU A 314 44.69 23.19 -19.82
C LEU A 314 43.61 23.29 -18.74
N GLU A 315 43.34 24.47 -18.21
CA GLU A 315 42.25 24.71 -17.26
C GLU A 315 40.87 24.53 -17.89
N LEU A 316 40.66 25.04 -19.11
CA LEU A 316 39.45 24.81 -19.90
C LEU A 316 39.29 23.32 -20.25
N ARG A 317 40.35 22.62 -20.66
CA ARG A 317 40.32 21.15 -20.88
C ARG A 317 39.99 20.38 -19.59
N ARG A 318 40.51 20.81 -18.44
CA ARG A 318 40.19 20.22 -17.13
C ARG A 318 38.74 20.51 -16.72
N GLN A 319 38.23 21.71 -16.96
CA GLN A 319 36.84 22.07 -16.71
C GLN A 319 35.88 21.30 -17.61
N VAL A 320 36.16 21.19 -18.91
CA VAL A 320 35.36 20.37 -19.85
C VAL A 320 35.37 18.90 -19.44
N LYS A 321 36.51 18.35 -19.00
CA LYS A 321 36.57 16.99 -18.45
C LYS A 321 35.72 16.82 -17.19
N ARG A 322 35.77 17.78 -16.25
CA ARG A 322 34.95 17.73 -15.02
C ARG A 322 33.47 17.89 -15.29
N LEU A 323 33.08 18.81 -16.18
CA LEU A 323 31.68 19.00 -16.55
C LEU A 323 31.16 17.80 -17.34
N ALA A 324 31.96 17.20 -18.23
CA ALA A 324 31.59 15.98 -18.93
C ALA A 324 31.48 14.76 -18.01
N SER A 325 32.32 14.65 -16.97
CA SER A 325 32.18 13.59 -15.96
C SER A 325 30.94 13.82 -15.09
N GLN A 326 30.69 15.04 -14.63
CA GLN A 326 29.49 15.39 -13.87
C GLN A 326 28.20 15.18 -14.69
N LEU A 327 28.23 15.44 -15.99
CA LEU A 327 27.08 15.21 -16.87
C LEU A 327 26.86 13.72 -17.16
N ARG A 328 27.95 12.94 -17.23
CA ARG A 328 27.85 11.47 -17.30
C ARG A 328 27.27 10.91 -16.00
N GLU A 329 27.78 11.35 -14.85
CA GLU A 329 27.26 10.96 -13.52
C GLU A 329 25.80 11.40 -13.34
N ALA A 330 25.42 12.59 -13.80
CA ALA A 330 24.04 13.06 -13.75
C ALA A 330 23.12 12.27 -14.68
N ARG A 331 23.59 11.87 -15.88
CA ARG A 331 22.85 11.00 -16.81
C ARG A 331 22.73 9.57 -16.27
N GLU A 332 23.78 9.04 -15.64
CA GLU A 332 23.75 7.74 -14.98
C GLU A 332 22.81 7.76 -13.77
N ALA A 333 22.82 8.81 -12.96
CA ALA A 333 21.90 8.99 -11.84
C ALA A 333 20.45 9.15 -12.32
N LEU A 334 20.22 9.86 -13.43
CA LEU A 334 18.89 10.02 -14.03
C LEU A 334 18.39 8.70 -14.64
N ASN A 335 19.26 7.95 -15.32
CA ASN A 335 18.95 6.63 -15.87
C ASN A 335 18.65 5.62 -14.75
N GLN A 336 19.44 5.59 -13.67
CA GLN A 336 19.15 4.76 -12.48
C GLN A 336 17.80 5.12 -11.83
N TRP A 337 17.38 6.38 -11.92
CA TRP A 337 16.07 6.84 -11.47
C TRP A 337 14.93 6.49 -12.45
N GLN A 338 15.23 6.40 -13.75
CA GLN A 338 14.28 6.03 -14.81
C GLN A 338 14.10 4.50 -14.96
N ASP A 339 15.12 3.71 -14.65
CA ASP A 339 15.16 2.24 -14.83
C ASP A 339 14.54 1.46 -13.65
N GLY A 340 13.67 2.09 -12.84
CA GLY A 340 12.95 1.44 -11.72
C GLY A 340 13.78 1.20 -10.45
N ASN A 341 15.11 1.07 -10.55
CA ASN A 341 16.01 0.82 -9.42
C ASN A 341 16.06 1.96 -8.38
N GLY A 342 15.87 3.22 -8.78
CA GLY A 342 15.82 4.37 -7.85
C GLY A 342 14.60 4.36 -6.93
N VAL A 343 13.47 3.83 -7.40
CA VAL A 343 12.25 3.66 -6.58
C VAL A 343 12.43 2.52 -5.60
N ASP A 344 13.06 1.42 -6.01
CA ASP A 344 13.34 0.28 -5.12
C ASP A 344 14.43 0.61 -4.09
N HIS A 345 15.45 1.42 -4.45
CA HIS A 345 16.40 1.96 -3.48
C HIS A 345 15.73 2.91 -2.48
N LEU A 346 14.81 3.77 -2.93
CA LEU A 346 14.04 4.64 -2.05
C LEU A 346 13.13 3.83 -1.12
N LYS A 347 12.45 2.80 -1.63
CA LYS A 347 11.65 1.85 -0.83
C LYS A 347 12.51 1.14 0.20
N GLN A 348 13.66 0.61 -0.17
CA GLN A 348 14.58 -0.07 0.76
C GLN A 348 15.13 0.90 1.82
N ALA A 349 15.46 2.14 1.45
CA ALA A 349 15.91 3.16 2.38
C ALA A 349 14.79 3.59 3.34
N LEU A 350 13.55 3.74 2.86
CA LEU A 350 12.38 4.04 3.67
C LEU A 350 12.03 2.90 4.63
N VAL A 351 12.04 1.65 4.17
CA VAL A 351 11.81 0.47 5.01
C VAL A 351 12.83 0.41 6.14
N LYS A 352 14.13 0.56 5.82
CA LYS A 352 15.18 0.60 6.85
C LYS A 352 15.05 1.79 7.80
N TYR A 353 14.62 2.95 7.30
CA TYR A 353 14.39 4.14 8.12
C TYR A 353 13.20 3.99 9.08
N ILE A 354 12.19 3.19 8.72
CA ILE A 354 11.02 2.89 9.56
C ILE A 354 11.33 1.76 10.56
N GLU A 355 12.16 0.79 10.17
CA GLU A 355 12.51 -0.38 11.00
C GLU A 355 13.55 -0.08 12.09
N LEU A 356 14.42 0.92 11.89
CA LEU A 356 15.42 1.32 12.88
C LEU A 356 14.82 2.31 13.88
N ASP A 357 14.93 2.03 15.17
CA ASP A 357 14.53 2.96 16.24
C ASP A 357 15.22 4.32 16.08
N ASP A 358 14.50 5.38 16.44
CA ASP A 358 14.71 6.77 16.00
C ASP A 358 16.12 7.38 16.29
N THR A 359 16.99 6.70 17.03
CA THR A 359 18.24 7.24 17.57
C THR A 359 19.42 7.30 16.60
N ASP A 360 19.51 6.46 15.55
CA ASP A 360 20.72 6.36 14.69
C ASP A 360 20.47 6.53 13.17
N ASN A 361 19.38 7.19 12.77
CA ASN A 361 18.93 7.24 11.36
C ASN A 361 19.26 8.53 10.59
N GLU A 362 20.16 9.39 11.07
CA GLU A 362 20.45 10.67 10.42
C GLU A 362 21.06 10.50 9.02
N SER A 363 21.96 9.52 8.86
CA SER A 363 22.56 9.18 7.57
C SER A 363 21.52 8.67 6.56
N LEU A 364 20.57 7.84 7.01
CA LEU A 364 19.47 7.34 6.19
C LEU A 364 18.49 8.45 5.79
N PHE A 365 18.19 9.38 6.71
CA PHE A 365 17.38 10.55 6.42
C PHE A 365 18.03 11.43 5.33
N LEU A 366 19.35 11.66 5.41
CA LEU A 366 20.09 12.43 4.41
C LEU A 366 20.09 11.75 3.03
N VAL A 367 20.17 10.42 3.00
CA VAL A 367 20.07 9.61 1.77
C VAL A 367 18.66 9.72 1.17
N ILE A 368 17.60 9.54 1.98
CA ILE A 368 16.20 9.68 1.53
C ILE A 368 15.93 11.10 1.02
N ALA A 369 16.40 12.11 1.73
CA ALA A 369 16.25 13.51 1.35
C ALA A 369 17.00 13.86 0.05
N GLY A 370 18.16 13.24 -0.17
CA GLY A 370 18.91 13.33 -1.42
C GLY A 370 18.16 12.67 -2.58
N LEU A 371 17.64 11.47 -2.38
CA LEU A 371 16.88 10.71 -3.38
C LEU A 371 15.54 11.37 -3.75
N LEU A 372 14.90 12.06 -2.80
CA LEU A 372 13.68 12.83 -3.01
C LEU A 372 13.93 14.23 -3.61
N GLY A 373 15.19 14.63 -3.78
CA GLY A 373 15.53 15.93 -4.36
C GLY A 373 15.16 17.13 -3.49
N LEU A 374 15.04 16.94 -2.17
CA LEU A 374 14.69 18.03 -1.25
C LEU A 374 15.73 19.15 -1.34
N SER A 375 15.27 20.39 -1.35
CA SER A 375 16.17 21.55 -1.32
C SER A 375 16.92 21.62 0.03
N PRO A 376 18.13 22.22 0.08
CA PRO A 376 18.87 22.36 1.34
C PRO A 376 18.06 23.04 2.46
N ALA A 377 17.16 23.96 2.10
CA ALA A 377 16.26 24.64 3.03
C ALA A 377 15.17 23.70 3.59
N GLU A 378 14.60 22.82 2.77
CA GLU A 378 13.61 21.81 3.21
C GLU A 378 14.26 20.72 4.06
N ARG A 379 15.49 20.28 3.70
CA ARG A 379 16.27 19.34 4.51
C ARG A 379 16.51 19.87 5.90
N LYS A 380 16.92 21.14 6.01
CA LYS A 380 17.16 21.80 7.30
C LYS A 380 15.90 21.87 8.16
N ARG A 381 14.75 22.25 7.57
CA ARG A 381 13.47 22.31 8.30
C ARG A 381 13.01 20.95 8.82
N LEU A 382 13.21 19.88 8.05
CA LEU A 382 12.82 18.53 8.44
C LEU A 382 13.77 17.91 9.46
N LEU A 383 15.08 18.21 9.38
CA LEU A 383 16.04 17.87 10.44
C LEU A 383 15.67 18.55 11.75
N GLU A 384 15.39 19.87 11.73
CA GLU A 384 14.97 20.62 12.92
C GLU A 384 13.64 20.11 13.51
N ALA A 385 12.71 19.64 12.66
CA ALA A 385 11.45 19.04 13.11
C ALA A 385 11.66 17.66 13.75
N ARG A 386 12.59 16.87 13.20
CA ARG A 386 13.00 15.57 13.76
C ARG A 386 13.70 15.74 15.12
N GLU A 387 14.66 16.66 15.21
CA GLU A 387 15.34 17.00 16.47
C GLU A 387 14.36 17.43 17.56
N ARG A 388 13.32 18.20 17.22
CA ARG A 388 12.25 18.58 18.15
C ARG A 388 11.41 17.38 18.62
N LYS A 389 11.13 16.43 17.74
CA LYS A 389 10.39 15.19 18.08
C LYS A 389 11.23 14.29 19.00
N MET A 390 12.54 14.17 18.73
CA MET A 390 13.48 13.40 19.54
C MET A 390 13.77 14.04 20.90
N GLY A 391 13.91 15.36 20.94
CA GLY A 391 14.06 16.10 22.20
C GLY A 391 12.81 16.06 23.08
N GLY A 392 11.62 15.92 22.48
CA GLY A 392 10.33 15.88 23.18
C GLY A 392 10.03 14.58 23.92
N GLN A 393 10.65 13.46 23.56
CA GLN A 393 10.50 12.19 24.29
C GLN A 393 11.19 12.20 25.66
N SER A 394 12.12 13.13 25.91
CA SER A 394 12.78 13.28 27.22
C SER A 394 11.89 13.83 28.33
N LEU A 395 10.77 14.50 27.99
CA LEU A 395 9.82 15.05 28.96
C LEU A 395 8.76 14.05 29.40
N TRP A 396 8.39 13.10 28.55
CA TRP A 396 7.43 12.04 28.90
C TRP A 396 8.10 10.86 29.62
N GLY A 397 9.38 10.61 29.38
CA GLY A 397 10.16 9.61 30.15
C GLY A 397 10.51 10.03 31.59
N GLN A 398 10.40 11.32 31.94
CA GLN A 398 10.59 11.81 33.32
C GLN A 398 9.31 11.82 34.16
N LEU A 399 8.14 11.69 33.53
CA LEU A 399 6.86 11.50 34.19
C LEU A 399 6.47 10.03 34.03
N GLY A 400 7.10 9.18 34.84
CA GLY A 400 6.85 7.73 34.84
C GLY A 400 5.36 7.42 34.94
N PHE A 401 4.82 6.85 33.86
CA PHE A 401 3.58 6.09 33.82
C PHE A 401 3.89 4.70 33.30
#